data_AF-A0A6I3U8K4-F1
#
_entry.id   AF-A0A6I3U8K4-F1
#
_cell.length_a   1.000
_cell.length_b   1.000
_cell.length_c   1.000
_cell.angle_alpha   90.00
_cell.angle_beta   90.00
_cell.angle_gamma   90.00
#
_symmetry.space_group_name_H-M   'P 1'
#
loop_
_entity.id
_entity.type
_entity.pdbx_description
1 polymer ?
#
loop_
_entity_poly.entity_id
_entity_poly.type
_entity_poly.pdbx_seq_one_letter_code
_entity_poly.pdbx_strand_id
1 'polypeptide(L)'
;MKIGILALQGAFAEHAKVLDKLGVSSVQIRNLEDFQHHQSDLSGLILPGGESTTMSKLLRDQQMLIPIREAILSGLPVFGTCAGLILLAKEIISQEESHLATMDIV
;
A
#
# COMPACT_ATOMS: atom_id res chain seq x y z
N MET A 1 -10.32 15.17 1.22
CA MET A 1 -9.63 13.94 1.64
C MET A 1 -9.57 13.02 0.44
N LYS A 2 -8.37 12.62 0.01
CA LYS A 2 -8.16 11.72 -1.13
C LYS A 2 -7.33 10.53 -0.68
N ILE A 3 -7.80 9.32 -0.97
CA ILE A 3 -7.16 8.08 -0.52
C ILE A 3 -6.54 7.35 -1.70
N GLY A 4 -5.26 7.02 -1.59
CA GLY A 4 -4.60 6.14 -2.55
C GLY A 4 -4.95 4.68 -2.26
N ILE A 5 -5.12 3.87 -3.29
CA ILE A 5 -5.27 2.42 -3.17
C ILE A 5 -4.19 1.78 -4.02
N LEU A 6 -3.29 1.01 -3.40
CA LEU A 6 -2.29 0.26 -4.16
C LEU A 6 -3.01 -0.79 -5.02
N ALA A 7 -2.91 -0.65 -6.35
CA ALA A 7 -3.67 -1.43 -7.32
C ALA A 7 -2.76 -2.29 -8.21
N LEU A 8 -1.73 -2.89 -7.60
CA LEU A 8 -0.80 -3.82 -8.27
C LEU A 8 -1.36 -5.24 -8.37
N GLN A 9 -2.01 -5.69 -7.30
CA GLN A 9 -2.61 -7.01 -7.18
C GLN A 9 -3.64 -6.97 -6.02
N GLY A 10 -4.66 -7.82 -6.08
CA GLY A 10 -5.57 -8.05 -4.96
C GLY A 10 -6.88 -7.27 -5.03
N ALA A 11 -7.57 -7.17 -3.89
CA ALA A 11 -8.94 -6.67 -3.76
C ALA A 11 -9.06 -5.13 -3.72
N PHE A 12 -8.38 -4.43 -4.64
CA PHE A 12 -8.39 -2.95 -4.69
C PHE A 12 -9.76 -2.39 -5.14
N ALA A 13 -10.52 -3.14 -5.94
CA ALA A 13 -11.82 -2.70 -6.44
C ALA A 13 -12.87 -2.63 -5.32
N GLU A 14 -12.81 -3.54 -4.35
CA GLU A 14 -13.68 -3.59 -3.17
C GLU A 14 -13.44 -2.38 -2.28
N HIS A 15 -12.17 -2.01 -2.05
CA HIS A 15 -11.80 -0.80 -1.32
C HIS A 15 -12.32 0.47 -2.01
N ALA A 16 -12.16 0.58 -3.33
CA ALA A 16 -12.69 1.70 -4.10
C ALA A 16 -14.23 1.82 -3.98
N LYS A 17 -14.95 0.70 -4.07
CA LYS A 17 -16.42 0.66 -3.89
C LYS A 17 -16.85 1.09 -2.50
N VAL A 18 -16.10 0.74 -1.45
CA VAL A 18 -16.43 1.15 -0.07
C VAL A 18 -16.17 2.65 0.12
N LEU A 19 -15.05 3.16 -0.37
CA LEU A 19 -14.74 4.59 -0.30
C LEU A 19 -15.77 5.44 -1.06
N ASP A 20 -16.19 4.99 -2.25
CA ASP A 20 -17.24 5.63 -3.05
C ASP A 20 -18.57 5.71 -2.28
N LYS A 21 -19.01 4.62 -1.65
CA LYS A 21 -20.20 4.59 -0.78
C LYS A 21 -20.10 5.55 0.41
N LEU A 22 -18.88 5.83 0.88
CA LEU A 22 -18.61 6.78 1.96
C LEU A 22 -18.44 8.23 1.47
N GLY A 23 -18.55 8.47 0.15
CA GLY A 23 -18.33 9.79 -0.45
C GLY A 23 -16.87 10.24 -0.41
N VAL A 24 -15.92 9.32 -0.28
CA VAL A 24 -14.48 9.61 -0.20
C VAL A 24 -13.84 9.43 -1.57
N SER A 25 -13.18 10.48 -2.05
CA SER A 25 -12.41 10.41 -3.30
C SER A 25 -11.24 9.43 -3.14
N SER A 26 -11.07 8.56 -4.14
CA SER A 26 -9.98 7.58 -4.16
C SER A 26 -9.29 7.52 -5.52
N VAL A 27 -8.01 7.19 -5.51
CA VAL A 27 -7.21 6.98 -6.73
C VAL A 27 -6.47 5.67 -6.64
N GLN A 28 -6.40 4.95 -7.76
CA GLN A 28 -5.61 3.73 -7.86
C GLN A 28 -4.17 4.09 -8.18
N ILE A 29 -3.24 3.54 -7.41
CA ILE A 29 -1.80 3.67 -7.62
C ILE A 29 -1.32 2.38 -8.25
N ARG A 30 -1.10 2.39 -9.58
CA ARG A 30 -0.74 1.19 -10.36
C ARG A 30 0.73 1.12 -10.75
N ASN A 31 1.44 2.23 -10.65
CA ASN A 31 2.86 2.33 -10.95
C ASN A 31 3.50 3.49 -10.15
N LEU A 32 4.81 3.67 -10.32
CA LEU A 32 5.57 4.72 -9.64
C LEU A 32 5.14 6.13 -10.05
N GLU A 33 4.80 6.35 -11.33
CA GLU A 33 4.35 7.65 -11.84
C GLU A 33 3.02 8.08 -11.20
N ASP A 34 2.05 7.16 -11.08
CA ASP A 34 0.80 7.38 -10.37
C ASP A 34 1.06 7.81 -8.92
N PHE A 35 2.00 7.12 -8.24
CA PHE A 35 2.35 7.43 -6.87
C PHE A 35 2.96 8.83 -6.77
N GLN A 36 3.97 9.14 -7.58
CA GLN A 36 4.63 10.45 -7.57
C GLN A 36 3.68 11.59 -7.92
N HIS A 37 2.76 11.37 -8.85
CA HIS A 37 1.77 12.36 -9.25
C HIS A 37 0.76 12.69 -8.12
N HIS A 38 0.41 11.70 -7.30
CA HIS A 38 -0.61 11.86 -6.26
C HIS A 38 -0.07 11.97 -4.83
N GLN A 39 1.19 11.61 -4.56
CA GLN A 39 1.72 11.49 -3.19
C GLN A 39 1.53 12.78 -2.37
N SER A 40 1.63 13.96 -2.99
CA SER A 40 1.48 15.25 -2.30
C SER A 40 0.04 15.60 -1.89
N ASP A 41 -0.98 14.99 -2.52
CA ASP A 41 -2.40 15.24 -2.25
C ASP A 41 -3.13 14.08 -1.55
N LEU A 42 -2.42 12.96 -1.29
CA LEU A 42 -2.95 11.83 -0.55
C LEU A 42 -3.07 12.15 0.95
N SER A 43 -4.27 11.89 1.48
CA SER A 43 -4.55 11.91 2.92
C SER A 43 -4.26 10.54 3.60
N GLY A 44 -4.03 9.50 2.80
CA GLY A 44 -3.66 8.17 3.26
C GLY A 44 -3.57 7.17 2.11
N LEU A 45 -3.01 6.00 2.40
CA LEU A 45 -2.80 4.90 1.44
C LEU A 45 -3.38 3.59 1.96
N ILE A 46 -4.15 2.89 1.14
CA ILE A 46 -4.63 1.54 1.42
C ILE A 46 -3.73 0.53 0.71
N LEU A 47 -3.27 -0.47 1.47
CA LEU A 47 -2.64 -1.68 0.94
C LEU A 47 -3.68 -2.82 1.03
N PRO A 48 -4.27 -3.25 -0.09
CA PRO A 48 -5.38 -4.19 -0.08
C PRO A 48 -4.95 -5.61 0.31
N GLY A 49 -5.94 -6.48 0.52
CA GLY A 49 -5.71 -7.92 0.61
C GLY A 49 -5.35 -8.52 -0.76
N GLY A 50 -4.68 -9.67 -0.75
CA GLY A 50 -4.08 -10.26 -1.94
C GLY A 50 -3.06 -11.33 -1.55
N GLU A 51 -1.95 -11.38 -2.26
CA GLU A 51 -0.84 -12.28 -1.96
C GLU A 51 0.44 -11.43 -1.78
N SER A 52 0.98 -11.41 -0.56
CA SER A 52 2.01 -10.44 -0.16
C SER A 52 3.33 -10.63 -0.91
N THR A 53 3.70 -11.86 -1.27
CA THR A 53 4.95 -12.12 -2.00
C THR A 53 4.89 -11.57 -3.43
N THR A 54 3.76 -11.75 -4.11
CA THR A 54 3.48 -11.15 -5.44
C THR A 54 3.43 -9.64 -5.36
N MET A 55 2.74 -9.07 -4.37
CA MET A 55 2.68 -7.61 -4.19
C MET A 55 4.06 -7.02 -3.92
N SER A 56 4.86 -7.63 -3.05
CA SER A 56 6.23 -7.21 -2.76
C SER A 56 7.12 -7.31 -4.01
N LYS A 57 7.01 -8.39 -4.78
CA LYS A 57 7.74 -8.54 -6.04
C LYS A 57 7.38 -7.40 -7.01
N LEU A 58 6.09 -7.13 -7.22
CA LEU A 58 5.63 -6.04 -8.10
C LEU A 58 6.10 -4.66 -7.62
N LEU A 59 6.09 -4.42 -6.31
CA LEU A 59 6.62 -3.18 -5.72
C LEU A 59 8.12 -3.00 -6.00
N ARG A 60 8.91 -4.08 -5.94
CA ARG A 60 10.35 -4.06 -6.24
C ARG A 60 10.60 -3.89 -7.74
N ASP A 61 9.92 -4.68 -8.57
CA ASP A 61 10.05 -4.64 -10.03
C ASP A 61 9.72 -3.25 -10.60
N GLN A 62 8.76 -2.54 -9.98
CA GLN A 62 8.38 -1.18 -10.36
C GLN A 62 9.10 -0.08 -9.58
N GLN A 63 10.10 -0.42 -8.75
CA GLN A 63 10.88 0.54 -7.95
C GLN A 63 10.02 1.41 -7.00
N MET A 64 8.86 0.90 -6.58
CA MET A 64 7.89 1.59 -5.72
C MET A 64 8.10 1.31 -4.23
N LEU A 65 8.78 0.21 -3.89
CA LEU A 65 8.94 -0.23 -2.49
C LEU A 65 9.57 0.85 -1.60
N ILE A 66 10.70 1.43 -2.05
CA ILE A 66 11.42 2.45 -1.28
C ILE A 66 10.61 3.76 -1.18
N PRO A 67 10.09 4.35 -2.27
CA PRO A 67 9.28 5.56 -2.19
C PRO A 67 8.05 5.44 -1.28
N ILE A 68 7.33 4.32 -1.35
CA ILE A 68 6.17 4.08 -0.50
C ILE A 68 6.59 3.94 0.96
N ARG A 69 7.66 3.18 1.25
CA ARG A 69 8.20 3.03 2.60
C ARG A 69 8.59 4.37 3.21
N GLU A 70 9.32 5.19 2.47
CA GLU A 70 9.75 6.52 2.91
C GLU A 70 8.57 7.45 3.16
N ALA A 71 7.53 7.40 2.31
CA ALA A 71 6.32 8.19 2.52
C ALA A 71 5.60 7.80 3.81
N ILE A 72 5.47 6.50 4.10
CA ILE A 72 4.86 6.00 5.34
C ILE A 72 5.68 6.46 6.56
N LEU A 73 7.01 6.28 6.52
CA LEU A 73 7.90 6.71 7.60
C LEU A 73 7.91 8.24 7.80
N SER A 74 7.60 8.99 6.75
CA SER A 74 7.47 10.45 6.77
C SER A 74 6.08 10.93 7.20
N GLY A 75 5.19 10.02 7.58
CA GLY A 75 3.90 10.33 8.20
C GLY A 75 2.66 10.14 7.32
N LEU A 76 2.78 9.54 6.12
CA LEU A 76 1.61 9.17 5.32
C LEU A 76 0.81 8.07 6.06
N PRO A 77 -0.45 8.31 6.46
CA PRO A 77 -1.26 7.28 7.10
C PRO A 77 -1.49 6.11 6.16
N VAL A 78 -1.30 4.88 6.66
CA VAL A 78 -1.46 3.67 5.87
C VAL A 78 -2.42 2.69 6.53
N PHE A 79 -3.27 2.06 5.72
CA PHE A 79 -4.17 1.00 6.15
C PHE A 79 -3.89 -0.28 5.36
N GLY A 80 -3.22 -1.24 5.99
CA GLY A 80 -3.02 -2.58 5.44
C GLY A 80 -4.13 -3.54 5.84
N THR A 81 -4.71 -4.24 4.87
CA THR A 81 -5.70 -5.30 5.11
C THR A 81 -5.16 -6.65 4.64
N CYS A 82 -5.22 -7.70 5.48
CA CYS A 82 -4.76 -9.06 5.14
C CYS A 82 -3.30 -9.04 4.61
N ALA A 83 -3.06 -9.35 3.34
CA ALA A 83 -1.73 -9.29 2.74
C ALA A 83 -1.09 -7.89 2.83
N GLY A 84 -1.89 -6.81 2.78
CA GLY A 84 -1.39 -5.47 3.01
C GLY A 84 -0.86 -5.22 4.43
N LEU A 85 -1.36 -5.96 5.42
CA LEU A 85 -0.80 -5.93 6.78
C LEU A 85 0.56 -6.63 6.83
N ILE A 86 0.70 -7.78 6.14
CA ILE A 86 1.96 -8.50 6.01
C ILE A 86 3.02 -7.62 5.32
N LEU A 87 2.65 -6.81 4.33
CA LEU A 87 3.56 -5.83 3.72
C LEU A 87 4.12 -4.83 4.73
N LEU A 88 3.33 -4.40 5.71
CA LEU A 88 3.72 -3.42 6.73
C LEU A 88 4.54 -4.03 7.87
N ALA A 89 4.41 -5.34 8.11
CA ALA A 89 5.03 -6.02 9.23
C ALA A 89 6.55 -5.91 9.21
N LYS A 90 7.13 -5.68 10.38
CA LYS A 90 8.57 -5.57 10.57
C LYS A 90 9.25 -6.93 10.48
N GLU A 91 8.56 -7.96 10.97
CA GLU A 91 9.00 -9.35 10.96
C GLU A 91 7.92 -10.23 10.31
N ILE A 92 8.32 -11.30 9.64
CA ILE A 92 7.42 -12.29 9.05
C ILE A 92 7.93 -13.67 9.44
N ILE A 93 7.08 -14.48 10.06
CA ILE A 93 7.45 -15.84 10.50
C ILE A 93 7.90 -16.66 9.29
N SER A 94 9.04 -17.35 9.44
CA SER A 94 9.64 -18.21 8.42
C SER A 94 10.10 -17.49 7.13
N GLN A 95 10.33 -16.17 7.19
CA GLN A 95 10.98 -15.40 6.13
C GLN A 95 12.12 -14.54 6.70
N GLU A 96 13.25 -14.45 6.00
CA GLU A 96 14.38 -13.61 6.44
C GLU A 96 14.15 -12.12 6.15
N GLU A 97 13.43 -11.80 5.07
CA GLU A 97 13.17 -10.43 4.64
C GLU A 97 11.72 -10.03 4.87
N SER A 98 11.52 -8.85 5.45
CA SER A 98 10.25 -8.14 5.43
C SER A 98 10.12 -7.26 4.16
N HIS A 99 8.93 -6.72 3.94
CA HIS A 99 8.62 -5.96 2.73
C HIS A 99 8.81 -4.45 2.92
N LEU A 100 7.83 -3.75 3.50
CA LEU A 100 7.94 -2.33 3.84
C LEU A 100 8.51 -2.13 5.25
N ALA A 101 8.17 -3.01 6.19
CA ALA A 101 8.70 -3.02 7.56
C ALA A 101 8.51 -1.68 8.29
N THR A 102 7.30 -1.12 8.21
CA THR A 102 6.97 0.20 8.77
C THR A 102 6.06 0.13 9.99
N MET A 103 5.63 -1.07 10.39
CA MET A 103 4.78 -1.30 11.55
C MET A 103 5.39 -2.39 12.44
N ASP A 104 5.51 -2.12 13.74
CA ASP A 104 6.16 -3.00 14.74
C ASP A 104 5.23 -4.16 15.14
N ILE A 105 5.03 -5.08 14.19
CA ILE A 105 4.25 -6.31 14.32
C ILE A 105 5.00 -7.49 13.68
N VAL A 106 4.57 -8.70 14.03
CA VAL A 106 5.06 -10.01 13.55
C VAL A 106 3.94 -10.76 12.85
#